data_AF-A0A0N4VI31-F1
#
_entry.id   AF-A0A0N4VI31-F1
#
_cell.length_a   1.000
_cell.length_b   1.000
_cell.length_c   1.000
_cell.angle_alpha   90.00
_cell.angle_beta   90.00
_cell.angle_gamma   90.00
#
_symmetry.space_group_name_H-M   'P 1'
#
loop_
_entity.id
_entity.type
_entity.pdbx_description
1 polymer ?
#
loop_
_entity_poly.entity_id
_entity_poly.type
_entity_poly.pdbx_seq_one_letter_code
_entity_poly.pdbx_strand_id
1 'polypeptide(L)'
;MVNYEDIPPSDIERMLFMKYRELDKEAMAKMPPKERDRALGELFIQVPYDARFPHTNQTHRCPTYYTDYYRCIELLGVDYKPCEFLRTLYKTICPVDQVAKFDEARKNGVYPARFDR
;
A
#
# COMPACT_ATOMS: atom_id res chain seq x y z
N MET A 1 -3.10 16.16 -7.59
CA MET A 1 -3.13 16.13 -6.12
C MET A 1 -3.82 14.84 -5.73
N VAL A 2 -3.22 14.00 -4.88
CA VAL A 2 -3.83 12.72 -4.48
C VAL A 2 -5.08 13.03 -3.65
N ASN A 3 -6.24 12.50 -4.04
CA ASN A 3 -7.46 12.64 -3.26
C ASN A 3 -7.39 11.68 -2.07
N TYR A 4 -7.34 12.20 -0.84
CA TYR A 4 -7.18 11.41 0.38
C TYR A 4 -8.49 10.82 0.90
N GLU A 5 -9.63 11.15 0.30
CA GLU A 5 -10.93 10.54 0.62
C GLU A 5 -11.13 9.19 -0.09
N ASP A 6 -10.36 8.93 -1.14
CA ASP A 6 -10.42 7.71 -1.96
C ASP A 6 -9.22 6.78 -1.71
N ILE A 7 -8.71 6.68 -0.47
CA ILE A 7 -7.55 5.82 -0.18
C ILE A 7 -7.93 4.36 -0.41
N PRO A 8 -7.32 3.70 -1.41
CA PRO A 8 -7.72 2.36 -1.75
C PRO A 8 -7.16 1.35 -0.72
N PRO A 9 -7.90 0.27 -0.39
CA PRO A 9 -7.50 -0.70 0.63
C PRO A 9 -6.17 -1.37 0.28
N SER A 10 -5.39 -1.80 1.28
CA SER A 10 -4.08 -2.43 1.03
C SER A 10 -4.19 -3.75 0.27
N ASP A 11 -3.12 -4.22 -0.39
CA ASP A 11 -3.17 -5.46 -1.19
C ASP A 11 -3.53 -6.70 -0.37
N ILE A 12 -3.18 -6.74 0.92
CA ILE A 12 -3.58 -7.84 1.82
C ILE A 12 -5.07 -7.74 2.15
N GLU A 13 -5.59 -6.53 2.44
CA GLU A 13 -7.02 -6.32 2.66
C GLU A 13 -7.84 -6.57 1.39
N ARG A 14 -7.27 -6.29 0.21
CA ARG A 14 -7.84 -6.63 -1.10
C ARG A 14 -7.81 -8.11 -1.37
N MET A 15 -6.68 -8.79 -1.13
CA MET A 15 -6.61 -10.25 -1.26
C MET A 15 -7.55 -10.92 -0.27
N LEU A 16 -7.70 -10.41 0.95
CA LEU A 16 -8.70 -10.89 1.90
C LEU A 16 -10.11 -10.59 1.40
N PHE A 17 -10.39 -9.38 0.91
CA PHE A 17 -11.67 -9.02 0.29
C PHE A 17 -12.02 -9.92 -0.91
N MET A 18 -11.03 -10.27 -1.75
CA MET A 18 -11.14 -11.18 -2.89
C MET A 18 -11.20 -12.66 -2.47
N LYS A 19 -10.61 -13.01 -1.33
CA LYS A 19 -10.69 -14.35 -0.73
C LYS A 19 -12.06 -14.59 -0.09
N TYR A 20 -12.69 -13.54 0.44
CA TYR A 20 -14.00 -13.60 1.13
C TYR A 20 -15.19 -13.24 0.24
N ARG A 21 -15.00 -12.57 -0.89
CA ARG A 21 -16.01 -12.41 -1.93
C ARG A 21 -15.67 -13.40 -3.03
N GLU A 22 -16.38 -14.53 -3.07
CA GLU A 22 -16.29 -15.48 -4.17
C GLU A 22 -16.31 -14.71 -5.49
N LEU A 23 -15.22 -14.83 -6.26
CA LEU A 23 -15.12 -14.23 -7.59
C LEU A 23 -16.08 -15.04 -8.46
N ASP A 24 -17.36 -14.70 -8.41
CA ASP A 24 -18.42 -15.40 -9.11
C ASP A 24 -18.22 -15.17 -10.61
N LYS A 25 -17.51 -16.11 -11.22
CA LYS A 25 -17.05 -16.04 -12.62
C LYS A 25 -18.24 -15.88 -13.56
N GLU A 26 -19.39 -16.41 -13.19
CA GLU A 26 -20.63 -16.27 -13.96
C GLU A 26 -21.18 -14.84 -13.87
N ALA A 27 -21.14 -14.22 -12.70
CA ALA A 27 -21.57 -12.83 -12.53
C ALA A 27 -20.68 -11.87 -13.34
N MET A 28 -19.34 -12.05 -13.31
CA MET A 28 -18.42 -11.23 -14.10
C MET A 28 -18.56 -11.45 -15.62
N ALA A 29 -18.93 -12.65 -16.07
CA ALA A 29 -19.19 -12.94 -17.47
C ALA A 29 -20.49 -12.28 -17.99
N LYS A 30 -21.46 -12.04 -17.09
CA LYS A 30 -22.75 -11.39 -17.39
C LYS A 30 -22.70 -9.86 -17.28
N MET A 31 -21.64 -9.28 -16.68
CA MET A 31 -21.48 -7.82 -16.59
C MET A 31 -21.17 -7.19 -17.95
N PRO A 32 -21.66 -5.96 -18.21
CA PRO A 32 -21.26 -5.22 -19.39
C PRO A 32 -19.75 -4.91 -19.35
N PRO A 33 -19.03 -4.93 -20.49
CA PRO A 33 -17.57 -4.82 -20.51
C PRO A 33 -17.03 -3.60 -19.77
N LYS A 34 -17.68 -2.44 -19.92
CA LYS A 34 -17.27 -1.18 -19.28
C LYS A 34 -17.32 -1.23 -17.75
N GLU A 35 -18.29 -1.96 -17.20
CA GLU A 35 -18.50 -2.09 -15.75
C GLU A 35 -17.57 -3.14 -15.15
N ARG A 36 -17.33 -4.22 -15.89
CA ARG A 36 -16.28 -5.20 -15.59
C ARG A 36 -14.89 -4.56 -15.57
N ASP A 37 -14.57 -3.73 -16.56
CA ASP A 37 -13.27 -3.07 -16.67
C ASP A 37 -13.07 -2.03 -15.55
N ARG A 38 -14.14 -1.36 -15.12
CA ARG A 38 -14.14 -0.49 -13.92
C ARG A 38 -13.91 -1.30 -12.64
N ALA A 39 -14.62 -2.40 -12.45
CA ALA A 39 -14.46 -3.26 -11.28
C ALA A 39 -13.05 -3.87 -11.20
N LEU A 40 -12.47 -4.25 -12.34
CA LEU A 40 -11.06 -4.68 -12.45
C LEU A 40 -10.10 -3.52 -12.16
N GLY A 41 -10.39 -2.30 -12.62
CA GLY A 41 -9.60 -1.11 -12.30
C GLY A 41 -9.60 -0.78 -10.80
N GLU A 42 -10.72 -0.98 -10.10
CA GLU A 42 -10.82 -0.81 -8.66
C GLU A 42 -10.02 -1.90 -7.89
N LEU A 43 -9.84 -3.07 -8.50
CA LEU A 43 -9.14 -4.24 -7.96
C LEU A 43 -7.62 -4.11 -7.92
N PHE A 44 -7.03 -3.39 -8.88
CA PHE A 44 -5.58 -3.22 -8.99
C PHE A 44 -5.18 -1.79 -8.66
N ILE A 45 -4.56 -1.57 -7.49
CA ILE A 45 -3.90 -0.29 -7.22
C ILE A 45 -2.65 -0.24 -8.07
N GLN A 46 -2.57 0.82 -8.87
CA GLN A 46 -1.30 1.22 -9.44
C GLN A 46 -0.62 2.17 -8.46
N VAL A 47 0.57 1.77 -8.00
CA VAL A 47 1.43 2.65 -7.20
C VAL A 47 1.82 3.84 -8.08
N PRO A 48 1.58 5.10 -7.66
CA PRO A 48 1.86 6.26 -8.49
C PRO A 48 3.36 6.38 -8.76
N TYR A 49 3.71 6.99 -9.90
CA TYR A 49 5.09 7.32 -10.22
C TYR A 49 5.66 8.26 -9.16
N ASP A 50 6.76 7.85 -8.53
CA ASP A 50 7.47 8.65 -7.53
C ASP A 50 8.71 9.24 -8.17
N ALA A 51 8.71 10.57 -8.33
CA ALA A 51 9.82 11.30 -8.94
C ALA A 51 11.12 11.19 -8.14
N ARG A 52 11.08 10.76 -6.87
CA ARG A 52 12.29 10.47 -6.06
C ARG A 52 13.04 9.23 -6.57
N PHE A 53 12.34 8.32 -7.24
CA PHE A 53 12.87 7.05 -7.73
C PHE A 53 12.66 6.88 -9.24
N PRO A 54 13.27 7.75 -10.09
CA PRO A 54 13.06 7.71 -11.53
C PRO A 54 13.80 6.56 -12.22
N HIS A 55 14.75 5.93 -11.54
CA HIS A 55 15.62 4.90 -12.10
C HIS A 55 14.96 3.53 -12.09
N THR A 56 15.41 2.62 -12.95
CA THR A 56 14.91 1.24 -13.00
C THR A 56 15.18 0.47 -11.69
N ASN A 57 16.23 0.84 -10.96
CA ASN A 57 16.54 0.29 -9.65
C ASN A 57 15.63 0.92 -8.57
N GLN A 58 14.65 0.16 -8.10
CA GLN A 58 13.63 0.59 -7.14
C GLN A 58 13.93 0.13 -5.69
N THR A 59 15.16 -0.31 -5.39
CA THR A 59 15.52 -0.88 -4.08
C THR A 59 15.26 0.06 -2.91
N HIS A 60 15.41 1.38 -3.11
CA HIS A 60 15.16 2.38 -2.07
C HIS A 60 13.68 2.73 -1.87
N ARG A 61 12.80 2.39 -2.82
CA ARG A 61 11.39 2.79 -2.77
C ARG A 61 10.65 2.15 -1.59
N CYS A 62 10.85 0.85 -1.38
CA CYS A 62 10.27 0.12 -0.25
C CYS A 62 10.67 0.68 1.13
N PRO A 63 11.97 0.74 1.50
CA PRO A 63 12.37 1.22 2.83
C PRO A 63 12.02 2.69 3.05
N THR A 64 11.97 3.51 2.00
CA THR A 64 11.51 4.91 2.10
C THR A 64 10.03 4.98 2.48
N TYR A 65 9.13 4.28 1.78
CA TYR A 65 7.70 4.33 2.16
C TYR A 65 7.40 3.70 3.51
N TYR A 66 8.12 2.62 3.88
CA TYR A 66 8.00 2.05 5.22
C TYR A 66 8.36 3.09 6.29
N THR A 67 9.48 3.79 6.10
CA THR A 67 9.91 4.85 7.03
C THR A 67 8.94 6.03 7.05
N ASP A 68 8.46 6.46 5.88
CA ASP A 68 7.52 7.56 5.74
C ASP A 68 6.20 7.25 6.50
N TYR A 69 5.70 6.01 6.44
CA TYR A 69 4.51 5.60 7.19
C TYR A 69 4.71 5.71 8.70
N TYR A 70 5.79 5.12 9.23
CA TYR A 70 6.04 5.13 10.67
C TYR A 70 6.37 6.54 11.20
N ARG A 71 6.99 7.39 10.39
CA ARG A 71 7.15 8.80 10.69
C ARG A 71 5.81 9.55 10.70
N CYS A 72 4.94 9.25 9.74
CA CYS A 72 3.62 9.89 9.65
C CYS A 72 2.77 9.63 10.90
N ILE A 73 2.71 8.39 11.37
CA ILE A 73 1.93 8.04 12.58
C ILE A 73 2.54 8.62 13.87
N GLU A 74 3.87 8.77 13.93
CA GLU A 74 4.56 9.34 15.09
C GLU A 74 4.30 10.85 15.20
N LEU A 75 4.33 11.56 14.07
CA LEU A 75 4.18 13.02 14.03
C LEU A 75 2.71 13.48 14.00
N LEU A 76 1.86 12.77 13.27
CA LEU A 76 0.48 13.20 12.99
C LEU A 76 -0.58 12.36 13.72
N GLY A 77 -0.18 11.24 14.32
CA GLY A 77 -1.06 10.31 15.01
C GLY A 77 -1.64 9.22 14.09
N VAL A 78 -2.11 8.14 14.73
CA VAL A 78 -2.61 6.94 14.04
C VAL A 78 -3.89 7.19 13.26
N ASP A 79 -4.72 8.15 13.70
CA ASP A 79 -6.02 8.45 13.09
C ASP A 79 -5.92 9.34 11.84
N TYR A 80 -4.72 9.80 11.49
CA TYR A 80 -4.52 10.65 10.32
C TYR A 80 -4.66 9.83 9.03
N LYS A 81 -5.84 9.91 8.41
CA LYS A 81 -6.19 9.16 7.19
C LYS A 81 -5.11 9.19 6.10
N PRO A 82 -4.45 10.32 5.78
CA PRO A 82 -3.40 10.31 4.76
C PRO A 82 -2.20 9.40 5.06
N CYS A 83 -1.92 9.04 6.31
CA CYS A 83 -0.89 8.05 6.63
C CYS A 83 -1.25 6.65 6.09
N GLU A 84 -2.54 6.32 5.98
CA GLU A 84 -3.01 5.04 5.44
C GLU A 84 -2.60 4.86 3.97
N PHE A 85 -2.47 5.96 3.22
CA PHE A 85 -1.96 5.91 1.85
C PHE A 85 -0.52 5.35 1.83
N LEU A 86 0.36 5.86 2.70
CA LEU A 86 1.74 5.35 2.82
C LEU A 86 1.76 3.89 3.27
N ARG A 87 0.80 3.51 4.13
CA ARG A 87 0.60 2.12 4.57
C ARG A 87 0.33 1.19 3.40
N THR A 88 -0.59 1.59 2.53
CA THR A 88 -0.92 0.86 1.31
C THR A 88 0.29 0.76 0.38
N LEU A 89 1.02 1.87 0.16
CA LEU A 89 2.17 1.89 -0.74
C LEU A 89 3.29 0.93 -0.33
N TYR A 90 3.74 0.95 0.95
CA TYR A 90 4.82 0.05 1.34
C TYR A 90 4.35 -1.42 1.34
N LYS A 91 3.09 -1.71 1.69
CA LYS A 91 2.56 -3.08 1.64
C LYS A 91 2.47 -3.64 0.22
N THR A 92 2.23 -2.78 -0.78
CA THR A 92 2.21 -3.17 -2.19
C THR A 92 3.60 -3.40 -2.77
N ILE A 93 4.57 -2.56 -2.42
CA ILE A 93 5.90 -2.58 -3.06
C ILE A 93 6.89 -3.49 -2.34
N CYS A 94 6.78 -3.60 -1.02
CA CYS A 94 7.76 -4.33 -0.23
C CYS A 94 7.50 -5.84 -0.27
N PRO A 95 8.54 -6.67 -0.47
CA PRO A 95 8.46 -8.10 -0.18
C PRO A 95 8.08 -8.35 1.28
N VAL A 96 7.21 -9.34 1.52
CA VAL A 96 6.70 -9.68 2.86
C VAL A 96 7.83 -9.95 3.86
N ASP A 97 8.87 -10.67 3.43
CA ASP A 97 10.03 -11.00 4.28
C ASP A 97 10.83 -9.77 4.70
N GLN A 98 10.90 -8.73 3.86
CA GLN A 98 11.60 -7.49 4.18
C GLN A 98 10.82 -6.69 5.23
N VAL A 99 9.49 -6.61 5.09
CA VAL A 99 8.62 -5.95 6.07
C VAL A 99 8.75 -6.63 7.44
N ALA A 100 8.72 -7.97 7.47
CA ALA A 100 8.88 -8.72 8.72
C ALA A 100 10.22 -8.40 9.43
N LYS A 101 11.33 -8.32 8.68
CA LYS A 101 12.64 -7.93 9.22
C LYS A 101 12.66 -6.48 9.71
N PHE A 102 12.04 -5.56 8.98
CA PHE A 102 11.94 -4.16 9.40
C PHE A 102 11.09 -4.01 10.66
N ASP A 103 10.01 -4.79 10.79
CA ASP A 103 9.18 -4.80 11.98
C ASP A 103 9.92 -5.33 13.21
N GLU A 104 10.70 -6.41 13.05
CA GLU A 104 11.56 -6.92 14.11
C GLU A 104 12.63 -5.89 14.51
N ALA A 105 13.33 -5.31 13.54
CA ALA A 105 14.32 -4.27 13.79
C ALA A 105 13.72 -3.03 14.48
N ARG A 106 12.50 -2.63 14.11
CA ARG A 106 11.79 -1.50 14.72
C ARG A 106 11.37 -1.83 16.15
N LYS A 107 10.81 -3.02 16.40
CA LYS A 107 10.43 -3.47 17.77
C LYS A 107 11.64 -3.55 18.69
N ASN A 108 12.79 -3.96 18.17
CA ASN A 108 14.04 -4.03 18.92
C ASN A 108 14.76 -2.67 19.04
N GLY A 109 14.26 -1.60 18.41
CA GLY A 109 14.87 -0.28 18.44
C GLY A 109 16.19 -0.16 17.66
N VAL A 110 16.49 -1.10 16.76
CA VAL A 110 17.73 -1.15 15.97
C VAL A 110 17.54 -0.71 14.51
N TYR A 111 16.32 -0.34 14.11
CA TYR A 111 16.04 0.16 12.77
C TYR A 111 16.86 1.43 12.49
N PRO A 112 17.52 1.55 11.32
CA PRO A 112 18.51 2.61 11.08
C PRO A 112 17.91 4.01 10.90
N ALA A 113 16.61 4.13 10.62
CA ALA A 113 15.97 5.42 10.40
C ALA A 113 15.33 5.98 11.67
N ARG A 114 15.25 7.31 11.70
CA ARG A 114 14.61 8.09 12.76
C ARG A 114 13.18 8.46 12.38
N PHE A 115 12.23 8.20 13.27
CA PHE A 115 10.80 8.50 13.07
C PHE A 115 10.38 9.84 13.69
N ASP A 116 11.22 10.43 14.54
CA ASP A 116 10.98 11.63 15.36
C ASP A 116 11.21 12.98 14.65
N ARG A 117 11.57 12.98 13.36
CA ARG A 117 11.99 14.18 12.62
C ARG A 117 11.27 14.34 11.29
#